data_AF-A0A1X9Z8X5-F1
#
_entry.id   AF-A0A1X9Z8X5-F1
#
_cell.length_a   1.000
_cell.length_b   1.000
_cell.length_c   1.000
_cell.angle_alpha   90.00
_cell.angle_beta   90.00
_cell.angle_gamma   90.00
#
_symmetry.space_group_name_H-M   'P 1'
#
loop_
_entity.id
_entity.type
_entity.pdbx_description
1 polymer ?
#
loop_
_entity_poly.entity_id
_entity_poly.type
_entity_poly.pdbx_seq_one_letter_code
_entity_poly.pdbx_strand_id
1 'polypeptide(L)'
;MIKCIKTIAFLLLFLGLKTTVNAQQIKDGETVNLNGIAVTYTVVNKEKLTIKDQDFDRYKVLASVKNNTGKSFNIRLASSLDLSAIGNSKIIELDCINATGARLTSKKVQVGMKSHLINVTYYTKDKDGKMISAIMPVTAGYYFDEGQAIENDAIFIVPAGETPQVSVRSLLKN
;
A
#
# COMPACT_ATOMS: atom_id res chain seq x y z
N MET A 1 -41.72 28.72 -22.92
CA MET A 1 -40.52 28.14 -23.57
C MET A 1 -39.24 28.24 -22.73
N ILE A 2 -38.98 29.35 -22.02
CA ILE A 2 -37.72 29.58 -21.28
C ILE A 2 -37.52 28.70 -20.03
N LYS A 3 -38.60 28.28 -19.33
CA LYS A 3 -38.49 27.41 -18.14
C LYS A 3 -37.97 26.00 -18.47
N CYS A 4 -38.37 25.43 -19.60
CA CYS A 4 -38.01 24.08 -20.00
C CYS A 4 -36.52 23.94 -20.36
N ILE A 5 -35.93 25.00 -20.95
CA ILE A 5 -34.50 25.08 -21.27
C ILE A 5 -33.63 25.10 -20.00
N LYS A 6 -34.06 25.80 -18.94
CA LYS A 6 -33.33 25.84 -17.66
C LYS A 6 -33.33 24.47 -16.95
N THR A 7 -34.42 23.70 -17.06
CA THR A 7 -34.51 22.36 -16.48
C THR A 7 -33.63 21.35 -17.21
N ILE A 8 -33.56 21.44 -18.55
CA ILE A 8 -32.70 20.58 -19.38
C ILE A 8 -31.21 20.89 -19.15
N ALA A 9 -30.85 22.17 -19.02
CA ALA A 9 -29.48 22.58 -18.69
C ALA A 9 -29.03 22.09 -17.30
N PHE A 10 -29.94 22.06 -16.32
CA PHE A 10 -29.66 21.53 -14.99
C PHE A 10 -29.49 20.00 -14.99
N LEU A 11 -30.26 19.27 -15.82
CA LEU A 11 -30.16 17.82 -15.95
C LEU A 11 -28.86 17.37 -16.65
N LEU A 12 -28.38 18.15 -17.63
CA LEU A 12 -27.09 17.91 -18.30
C LEU A 12 -25.87 18.10 -17.39
N LEU A 13 -25.98 18.92 -16.34
CA LEU A 13 -24.89 19.17 -15.39
C LEU A 13 -24.59 17.94 -14.51
N PHE A 14 -25.56 17.06 -14.28
CA PHE A 14 -25.38 15.84 -13.46
C PHE A 14 -24.87 14.62 -14.24
N LEU A 15 -24.90 14.65 -15.58
CA LEU A 15 -24.45 13.53 -16.42
C LEU A 15 -22.93 13.50 -16.68
N GLY A 16 -22.21 14.56 -16.29
CA GLY A 16 -20.78 14.74 -16.61
C GLY A 16 -19.78 14.21 -15.58
N LEU A 17 -20.20 13.77 -14.40
CA LEU A 17 -19.28 13.35 -13.33
C LEU A 17 -19.25 11.83 -13.19
N LYS A 18 -18.63 11.16 -14.18
CA LYS A 18 -18.18 9.77 -14.00
C LYS A 18 -16.76 9.78 -13.46
N THR A 19 -16.60 9.88 -12.14
CA THR A 19 -15.32 9.56 -11.50
C THR A 19 -15.18 8.04 -11.47
N THR A 20 -14.41 7.47 -12.41
CA THR A 20 -14.07 6.05 -12.38
C THR A 20 -13.04 5.81 -11.28
N VAL A 21 -13.50 5.35 -10.12
CA VAL A 21 -12.62 4.72 -9.12
C VAL A 21 -12.44 3.26 -9.55
N ASN A 22 -11.33 2.96 -10.22
CA ASN A 22 -11.00 1.59 -10.62
C ASN A 22 -10.31 0.88 -9.45
N ALA A 23 -11.10 0.48 -8.44
CA ALA A 23 -10.68 -0.60 -7.55
C ALA A 23 -10.93 -1.91 -8.30
N GLN A 24 -9.87 -2.63 -8.65
CA GLN A 24 -9.99 -3.91 -9.37
C GLN A 24 -9.95 -5.06 -8.37
N GLN A 25 -10.83 -6.04 -8.50
CA GLN A 25 -10.73 -7.26 -7.70
C GLN A 25 -9.52 -8.09 -8.15
N ILE A 26 -8.84 -8.73 -7.21
CA ILE A 26 -7.70 -9.61 -7.46
C ILE A 26 -7.86 -10.91 -6.67
N LYS A 27 -7.66 -12.04 -7.33
CA LYS A 27 -7.76 -13.38 -6.74
C LYS A 27 -6.39 -13.92 -6.34
N ASP A 28 -6.39 -14.95 -5.52
CA ASP A 28 -5.17 -15.67 -5.14
C ASP A 28 -4.44 -16.21 -6.38
N GLY A 29 -3.15 -15.90 -6.47
CA GLY A 29 -2.27 -16.25 -7.59
C GLY A 29 -2.39 -15.33 -8.81
N GLU A 30 -3.31 -14.36 -8.80
CA GLU A 30 -3.52 -13.44 -9.92
C GLU A 30 -2.50 -12.29 -9.91
N THR A 31 -2.13 -11.85 -11.12
CA THR A 31 -1.36 -10.62 -11.34
C THR A 31 -2.19 -9.62 -12.13
N VAL A 32 -2.38 -8.42 -11.56
CA VAL A 32 -3.05 -7.28 -12.21
C VAL A 32 -2.02 -6.21 -12.57
N ASN A 33 -2.13 -5.63 -13.76
CA ASN A 33 -1.26 -4.52 -14.17
C ASN A 33 -1.96 -3.18 -13.92
N LEU A 34 -1.35 -2.33 -13.11
CA LEU A 34 -1.80 -0.98 -12.80
C LEU A 34 -0.76 0.02 -13.31
N ASN A 35 -1.01 0.58 -14.50
CA ASN A 35 -0.15 1.59 -15.14
C ASN A 35 1.33 1.18 -15.25
N GLY A 36 1.60 -0.08 -15.61
CA GLY A 36 2.97 -0.60 -15.70
C GLY A 36 3.51 -1.18 -14.39
N ILE A 37 2.76 -1.12 -13.29
CA ILE A 37 3.09 -1.83 -12.05
C ILE A 37 2.33 -3.17 -12.04
N ALA A 38 3.05 -4.28 -12.10
CA ALA A 38 2.45 -5.60 -11.96
C ALA A 38 2.28 -5.92 -10.47
N VAL A 39 1.04 -6.16 -10.04
CA VAL A 39 0.67 -6.48 -8.66
C VAL A 39 0.20 -7.91 -8.59
N THR A 40 0.88 -8.73 -7.79
CA THR A 40 0.51 -10.12 -7.53
C THR A 40 0.01 -10.26 -6.10
N TYR A 41 -1.09 -10.98 -5.92
CA TYR A 41 -1.63 -11.35 -4.62
C TYR A 41 -1.56 -12.86 -4.43
N THR A 42 -1.02 -13.31 -3.30
CA THR A 42 -0.89 -14.74 -3.00
C THR A 42 -1.29 -15.03 -1.56
N VAL A 43 -2.08 -16.07 -1.36
CA VAL A 43 -2.31 -16.69 -0.05
C VAL A 43 -1.16 -17.66 0.22
N VAL A 44 -0.34 -17.34 1.21
CA VAL A 44 0.83 -18.17 1.56
C VAL A 44 0.52 -19.21 2.64
N ASN A 45 -0.53 -18.98 3.45
CA ASN A 45 -0.98 -19.93 4.45
C ASN A 45 -2.46 -19.71 4.81
N LYS A 46 -3.17 -20.78 5.16
CA LYS A 46 -4.53 -20.76 5.69
C LYS A 46 -4.62 -21.60 6.97
N GLU A 47 -5.22 -21.04 8.00
CA GLU A 47 -5.44 -21.68 9.29
C GLU A 47 -6.88 -21.44 9.76
N LYS A 48 -7.43 -22.36 10.55
CA LYS A 48 -8.68 -22.12 11.30
C LYS A 48 -8.38 -21.44 12.62
N LEU A 49 -9.25 -20.53 13.05
CA LEU A 49 -9.09 -19.76 14.28
C LEU A 49 -10.43 -19.58 14.99
N THR A 50 -10.52 -19.97 16.25
CA THR A 50 -11.69 -19.68 17.09
C THR A 50 -11.42 -18.46 17.98
N ILE A 51 -12.36 -17.51 18.04
CA ILE A 51 -12.30 -16.30 18.85
C ILE A 51 -13.65 -16.14 19.56
N LYS A 52 -13.65 -16.22 20.90
CA LYS A 52 -14.87 -16.08 21.72
C LYS A 52 -16.02 -16.96 21.19
N ASP A 53 -15.72 -18.25 20.99
CA ASP A 53 -16.66 -19.28 20.54
C ASP A 53 -17.22 -19.10 19.12
N GLN A 54 -16.65 -18.18 18.32
CA GLN A 54 -16.93 -18.05 16.89
C GLN A 54 -15.72 -18.50 16.07
N ASP A 55 -15.98 -19.27 15.03
CA ASP A 55 -14.95 -19.75 14.11
C ASP A 55 -14.69 -18.75 12.96
N PHE A 56 -13.42 -18.65 12.59
CA PHE A 56 -12.89 -17.81 11.53
C PHE A 56 -11.83 -18.57 10.72
N ASP A 57 -11.59 -18.12 9.50
CA ASP A 57 -10.43 -18.53 8.73
C ASP A 57 -9.39 -17.40 8.73
N ARG A 58 -8.14 -17.75 9.07
CA ARG A 58 -6.97 -16.86 9.11
C ARG A 58 -6.09 -17.13 7.90
N TYR A 59 -5.84 -16.09 7.11
CA TYR A 59 -5.02 -16.14 5.91
C TYR A 59 -3.77 -15.30 6.10
N LYS A 60 -2.59 -15.90 5.94
CA LYS A 60 -1.36 -15.13 5.70
C LYS A 60 -1.28 -14.87 4.20
N VAL A 61 -1.13 -13.62 3.82
CA VAL A 61 -1.13 -13.19 2.41
C VAL A 61 0.16 -12.45 2.09
N LEU A 62 0.57 -12.49 0.84
CA LEU A 62 1.71 -11.78 0.28
C LEU A 62 1.22 -10.90 -0.88
N ALA A 63 1.59 -9.63 -0.84
CA ALA A 63 1.42 -8.71 -1.96
C ALA A 63 2.80 -8.41 -2.55
N SER A 64 2.99 -8.70 -3.83
CA SER A 64 4.22 -8.43 -4.58
C SER A 64 3.94 -7.40 -5.67
N VAL A 65 4.75 -6.36 -5.75
CA VAL A 65 4.65 -5.32 -6.79
C VAL A 65 5.94 -5.26 -7.58
N LYS A 66 5.85 -5.28 -8.91
CA LYS A 66 6.99 -5.19 -9.82
C LYS A 66 6.84 -3.99 -10.75
N ASN A 67 7.90 -3.17 -10.82
CA ASN A 67 7.93 -2.00 -11.67
C ASN A 67 8.28 -2.39 -13.13
N ASN A 68 7.30 -2.34 -14.03
CA ASN A 68 7.50 -2.54 -15.46
C ASN A 68 7.16 -1.26 -16.26
N THR A 69 7.29 -0.08 -15.64
CA THR A 69 6.91 1.21 -16.26
C THR A 69 7.94 1.76 -17.24
N GLY A 70 9.15 1.20 -17.28
CA GLY A 70 10.28 1.77 -18.02
C GLY A 70 10.94 2.98 -17.32
N LYS A 71 10.62 3.24 -16.05
CA LYS A 71 11.12 4.38 -15.27
C LYS A 71 11.35 4.00 -13.81
N SER A 72 12.33 4.64 -13.16
CA SER A 72 12.50 4.58 -11.70
C SER A 72 11.67 5.67 -11.00
N PHE A 73 11.02 5.32 -9.89
CA PHE A 73 10.36 6.28 -9.00
C PHE A 73 11.27 6.61 -7.82
N ASN A 74 11.39 7.89 -7.50
CA ASN A 74 12.22 8.35 -6.39
C ASN A 74 11.53 9.48 -5.62
N ILE A 75 11.61 9.42 -4.30
CA ILE A 75 11.17 10.48 -3.39
C ILE A 75 12.38 10.89 -2.58
N ARG A 76 12.78 12.15 -2.69
CA ARG A 76 13.83 12.73 -1.85
C ARG A 76 13.18 13.37 -0.62
N LEU A 77 13.73 13.10 0.56
CA LEU A 77 13.27 13.73 1.78
C LEU A 77 13.86 15.14 1.93
N ALA A 78 13.00 16.10 2.28
CA ALA A 78 13.44 17.43 2.67
C ALA A 78 14.07 17.45 4.08
N SER A 79 13.62 16.54 4.95
CA SER A 79 14.15 16.32 6.30
C SER A 79 13.95 14.86 6.72
N SER A 80 14.66 14.41 7.76
CA SER A 80 14.58 13.03 8.25
C SER A 80 13.19 12.60 8.75
N LEU A 81 12.28 13.55 8.97
CA LEU A 81 10.92 13.32 9.49
C LEU A 81 9.82 13.87 8.56
N ASP A 82 10.06 13.90 7.25
CA ASP A 82 9.05 14.32 6.27
C ASP A 82 7.92 13.29 6.15
N LEU A 83 6.88 13.46 6.97
CA LEU A 83 5.71 12.59 7.03
C LEU A 83 4.94 12.52 5.70
N SER A 84 5.01 13.58 4.89
CA SER A 84 4.32 13.64 3.60
C SER A 84 4.95 12.67 2.60
N ALA A 85 6.29 12.63 2.57
CA ALA A 85 7.05 11.72 1.74
C ALA A 85 6.92 10.25 2.20
N ILE A 86 6.80 10.00 3.51
CA ILE A 86 6.51 8.66 4.05
C ILE A 86 5.13 8.16 3.57
N GLY A 87 4.12 9.03 3.54
CA GLY A 87 2.81 8.70 3.00
C GLY A 87 2.84 8.48 1.48
N ASN A 88 3.54 9.35 0.76
CA ASN A 88 3.66 9.27 -0.71
C ASN A 88 4.55 8.11 -1.18
N SER A 89 5.33 7.47 -0.31
CA SER A 89 6.14 6.30 -0.66
C SER A 89 5.32 5.02 -0.82
N LYS A 90 4.02 5.03 -0.49
CA LYS A 90 3.11 3.90 -0.74
C LYS A 90 2.74 3.86 -2.22
N ILE A 91 2.86 2.68 -2.82
CA ILE A 91 2.72 2.47 -4.26
C ILE A 91 1.36 1.85 -4.56
N ILE A 92 1.01 0.79 -3.84
CA ILE A 92 -0.20 0.00 -4.03
C ILE A 92 -0.83 -0.28 -2.67
N GLU A 93 -2.16 -0.33 -2.63
CA GLU A 93 -2.92 -0.86 -1.50
C GLU A 93 -3.82 -1.99 -1.97
N LEU A 94 -3.84 -3.07 -1.20
CA LEU A 94 -4.81 -4.15 -1.33
C LEU A 94 -5.69 -4.14 -0.09
N ASP A 95 -6.98 -3.97 -0.29
CA ASP A 95 -8.00 -3.96 0.76
C ASP A 95 -8.78 -5.28 0.71
N CYS A 96 -8.87 -5.97 1.85
CA CYS A 96 -9.71 -7.16 2.02
C CYS A 96 -11.06 -6.75 2.61
N ILE A 97 -12.09 -6.80 1.77
CA ILE A 97 -13.43 -6.24 2.05
C ILE A 97 -14.10 -6.99 3.20
N ASN A 98 -14.00 -8.32 3.22
CA ASN A 98 -14.58 -9.18 4.24
C ASN A 98 -13.64 -9.48 5.42
N ALA A 99 -12.49 -8.79 5.53
CA ALA A 99 -11.64 -8.91 6.70
C ALA A 99 -12.32 -8.32 7.94
N THR A 100 -12.34 -9.07 9.03
CA THR A 100 -13.02 -8.68 10.28
C THR A 100 -12.19 -7.69 11.10
N GLY A 101 -10.86 -7.75 10.98
CA GLY A 101 -9.93 -7.00 11.83
C GLY A 101 -9.82 -7.56 13.25
N ALA A 102 -10.29 -8.79 13.48
CA ALA A 102 -10.20 -9.44 14.77
C ALA A 102 -8.74 -9.59 15.21
N ARG A 103 -8.49 -9.59 16.53
CA ARG A 103 -7.13 -9.65 17.12
C ARG A 103 -6.15 -8.59 16.57
N LEU A 104 -6.65 -7.38 16.29
CA LEU A 104 -5.85 -6.27 15.75
C LEU A 104 -5.15 -6.64 14.41
N THR A 105 -5.72 -7.57 13.66
CA THR A 105 -5.22 -7.90 12.31
C THR A 105 -5.63 -6.84 11.31
N SER A 106 -4.77 -6.60 10.32
CA SER A 106 -5.04 -5.62 9.28
C SER A 106 -6.21 -6.05 8.39
N LYS A 107 -6.95 -5.07 7.85
CA LYS A 107 -7.89 -5.31 6.75
C LYS A 107 -7.31 -4.99 5.38
N LYS A 108 -6.04 -4.57 5.36
CA LYS A 108 -5.35 -4.11 4.17
C LYS A 108 -3.86 -4.34 4.26
N VAL A 109 -3.22 -4.41 3.10
CA VAL A 109 -1.77 -4.44 2.95
C VAL A 109 -1.37 -3.34 1.98
N GLN A 110 -0.39 -2.54 2.38
CA GLN A 110 0.20 -1.50 1.53
C GLN A 110 1.61 -1.92 1.16
N VAL A 111 1.93 -1.85 -0.12
CA VAL A 111 3.30 -2.04 -0.61
C VAL A 111 3.88 -0.67 -0.93
N GLY A 112 5.03 -0.38 -0.36
CA GLY A 112 5.71 0.91 -0.51
C GLY A 112 7.12 0.77 -1.06
N MET A 113 7.65 1.88 -1.54
CA MET A 113 9.03 2.02 -2.03
C MET A 113 10.05 1.61 -0.95
N LYS A 114 11.25 1.18 -1.37
CA LYS A 114 12.35 0.89 -0.44
C LYS A 114 12.93 2.18 0.10
N SER A 115 13.36 2.18 1.36
CA SER A 115 14.08 3.31 1.94
C SER A 115 15.50 3.39 1.38
N HIS A 116 15.91 4.59 0.98
CA HIS A 116 17.31 4.93 0.71
C HIS A 116 17.92 5.41 2.03
N LEU A 117 18.83 4.61 2.60
CA LEU A 117 19.56 4.94 3.82
C LEU A 117 20.96 5.47 3.49
N ILE A 118 21.36 6.57 4.13
CA ILE A 118 22.71 7.11 4.11
C ILE A 118 23.32 7.00 5.50
N ASN A 119 24.58 6.62 5.59
CA ASN A 119 25.29 6.55 6.86
C ASN A 119 25.96 7.89 7.15
N VAL A 120 25.54 8.55 8.23
CA VAL A 120 26.09 9.83 8.67
C VAL A 120 27.02 9.60 9.85
N THR A 121 28.26 10.08 9.72
CA THR A 121 29.23 10.08 10.82
C THR A 121 28.99 11.29 11.71
N TYR A 122 28.88 11.08 13.01
CA TYR A 122 28.74 12.15 14.00
C TYR A 122 29.64 11.88 15.21
N TYR A 123 30.03 12.95 15.88
CA TYR A 123 30.85 12.86 17.09
C TYR A 123 29.96 12.85 18.33
N THR A 124 30.20 11.92 19.24
CA THR A 124 29.50 11.79 20.52
C THR A 124 30.49 11.47 21.63
N LYS A 125 30.04 11.49 22.88
CA LYS A 125 30.84 11.01 24.01
C LYS A 125 30.49 9.56 24.33
N ASP A 126 31.48 8.76 24.67
CA ASP A 126 31.28 7.45 25.29
C ASP A 126 30.91 7.58 26.78
N LYS A 127 30.77 6.44 27.47
CA LYS A 127 30.40 6.40 28.90
C LYS A 127 31.44 7.06 29.80
N ASP A 128 32.69 7.16 29.34
CA ASP A 128 33.81 7.77 30.06
C ASP A 128 34.02 9.25 29.69
N GLY A 129 33.12 9.81 28.85
CA GLY A 129 33.14 11.21 28.44
C GLY A 129 34.14 11.51 27.30
N LYS A 130 34.78 10.49 26.73
CA LYS A 130 35.74 10.65 25.62
C LYS A 130 34.99 10.84 24.31
N MET A 131 35.47 11.78 23.50
CA MET A 131 34.94 12.01 22.16
C MET A 131 35.24 10.80 21.26
N ILE A 132 34.19 10.22 20.69
CA ILE A 132 34.22 9.12 19.75
C ILE A 132 33.44 9.49 18.48
N SER A 133 33.74 8.80 17.39
CA SER A 133 32.96 8.86 16.16
C SER A 133 31.94 7.72 16.15
N ALA A 134 30.69 8.02 15.84
CA ALA A 134 29.59 7.06 15.69
C ALA A 134 28.92 7.22 14.31
N ILE A 135 28.24 6.17 13.85
CA ILE A 135 27.51 6.15 12.57
C ILE A 135 26.02 6.04 12.86
N MET A 136 25.23 6.92 12.27
CA MET A 136 23.78 6.88 12.30
C MET A 136 23.23 6.68 10.88
N PRO A 137 22.46 5.62 10.61
CA PRO A 137 21.73 5.50 9.36
C PRO A 137 20.58 6.52 9.34
N VAL A 138 20.54 7.35 8.30
CA VAL A 138 19.51 8.36 8.08
C VAL A 138 18.80 8.03 6.78
N THR A 139 17.46 8.02 6.79
CA THR A 139 16.69 7.90 5.55
C THR A 139 16.84 9.19 4.75
N ALA A 140 17.36 9.10 3.53
CA ALA A 140 17.49 10.22 2.59
C ALA A 140 16.33 10.28 1.58
N GLY A 141 15.62 9.17 1.39
CA GLY A 141 14.61 9.05 0.36
C GLY A 141 13.94 7.69 0.32
N TYR A 142 13.10 7.53 -0.68
CA TYR A 142 12.50 6.26 -1.07
C TYR A 142 12.67 6.04 -2.57
N TYR A 143 12.81 4.79 -2.98
CA TYR A 143 12.99 4.44 -4.39
C TYR A 143 12.24 3.16 -4.78
N PHE A 144 11.86 3.10 -6.04
CA PHE A 144 11.33 1.92 -6.69
C PHE A 144 11.81 1.87 -8.15
N ASP A 145 12.89 1.11 -8.36
CA ASP A 145 13.58 1.10 -9.64
C ASP A 145 12.86 0.27 -10.70
N GLU A 146 13.15 0.55 -11.98
CA GLU A 146 12.68 -0.28 -13.08
C GLU A 146 13.12 -1.74 -12.89
N GLY A 147 12.18 -2.67 -13.10
CA GLY A 147 12.38 -4.11 -12.92
C GLY A 147 12.39 -4.58 -11.46
N GLN A 148 12.47 -3.68 -10.49
CA GLN A 148 12.48 -4.02 -9.07
C GLN A 148 11.14 -4.64 -8.65
N ALA A 149 11.21 -5.64 -7.77
CA ALA A 149 10.06 -6.19 -7.05
C ALA A 149 10.15 -5.85 -5.55
N ILE A 150 9.02 -5.52 -4.94
CA ILE A 150 8.88 -5.27 -3.51
C ILE A 150 7.70 -6.08 -3.00
N GLU A 151 7.84 -6.67 -1.81
CA GLU A 151 6.83 -7.54 -1.23
C GLU A 151 6.53 -7.13 0.20
N ASN A 152 5.26 -7.17 0.58
CA ASN A 152 4.81 -7.05 1.96
C ASN A 152 3.77 -8.13 2.25
N ASP A 153 3.78 -8.67 3.47
CA ASP A 153 2.76 -9.62 3.93
C ASP A 153 1.77 -8.99 4.92
N ALA A 154 0.63 -9.64 5.06
CA ALA A 154 -0.37 -9.31 6.07
C ALA A 154 -1.13 -10.56 6.52
N ILE A 155 -1.88 -10.42 7.60
CA ILE A 155 -2.81 -11.43 8.09
C ILE A 155 -4.22 -10.89 7.92
N PHE A 156 -5.06 -11.62 7.19
CA PHE A 156 -6.49 -11.37 7.09
C PHE A 156 -7.25 -12.44 7.87
N ILE A 157 -8.21 -12.03 8.69
CA ILE A 157 -9.16 -12.92 9.35
C ILE A 157 -10.52 -12.65 8.72
N VAL A 158 -11.14 -13.67 8.17
CA VAL A 158 -12.47 -13.61 7.52
C VAL A 158 -13.41 -14.60 8.21
N PRO A 159 -14.74 -14.48 8.04
CA PRO A 159 -15.69 -15.46 8.56
C PRO A 159 -15.34 -16.89 8.11
N ALA A 160 -15.62 -17.89 8.96
CA ALA A 160 -15.30 -19.28 8.63
C ALA A 160 -15.94 -19.72 7.31
N GLY A 161 -15.16 -20.36 6.45
CA GLY A 161 -15.61 -20.84 5.14
C GLY A 161 -15.56 -19.77 4.04
N GLU A 162 -15.29 -18.50 4.36
CA GLU A 162 -15.08 -17.46 3.36
C GLU A 162 -13.62 -17.40 2.89
N THR A 163 -13.44 -16.84 1.69
CA THR A 163 -12.12 -16.51 1.13
C THR A 163 -11.91 -14.99 1.16
N PRO A 164 -10.67 -14.49 1.28
CA PRO A 164 -10.39 -13.07 1.24
C PRO A 164 -10.93 -12.43 -0.06
N GLN A 165 -11.78 -11.42 0.08
CA GLN A 165 -12.28 -10.63 -1.04
C GLN A 165 -11.40 -9.40 -1.20
N VAL A 166 -10.40 -9.49 -2.07
CA VAL A 166 -9.35 -8.46 -2.17
C VAL A 166 -9.59 -7.56 -3.37
N SER A 167 -9.51 -6.26 -3.13
CA SER A 167 -9.45 -5.22 -4.16
C SER A 167 -8.11 -4.51 -4.13
N VAL A 168 -7.56 -4.20 -5.30
CA VAL A 168 -6.30 -3.49 -5.47
C VAL A 168 -6.55 -2.08 -6.01
N ARG A 169 -5.77 -1.11 -5.52
CA ARG A 169 -5.70 0.25 -6.07
C ARG A 169 -4.28 0.80 -6.10
N SER A 170 -4.04 1.69 -7.04
CA SER A 170 -2.79 2.47 -7.07
C SER A 170 -2.85 3.64 -6.11
N LEU A 171 -1.74 3.85 -5.40
CA LEU A 171 -1.49 5.02 -4.55
C LEU A 171 -0.44 5.96 -5.14
N LEU A 172 0.21 5.56 -6.24
CA LEU A 172 1.09 6.45 -6.99
C LEU A 172 0.27 7.61 -7.54
N LYS A 173 0.65 8.83 -7.16
CA LYS A 173 0.10 10.04 -7.76
C LYS A 173 0.80 10.27 -9.11
N ASN A 174 0.01 10.33 -10.18
CA ASN A 174 0.47 10.78 -11.50
C ASN A 174 0.83 12.27 -11.48
#